data_AF-Q6SSF1-F1
#
_entry.id   AF-Q6SSF1-F1
#
_cell.length_a   1.000
_cell.length_b   1.000
_cell.length_c   1.000
_cell.angle_alpha   90.00
_cell.angle_beta   90.00
_cell.angle_gamma   90.00
#
_symmetry.space_group_name_H-M   'P 1'
#
loop_
_entity.id
_entity.type
_entity.pdbx_description
1 polymer ?
#
loop_
_entity_poly.entity_id
_entity_poly.type
_entity_poly.pdbx_seq_one_letter_code
_entity_poly.pdbx_strand_id
1 'polypeptide(L)'
;MASATIGRMKSMRVLSALTALAMMGTLCCHVSAQQGVASIISEDVFNQFLKHRKDDACPAKGFYTYSAFIAAAKSFPDFGNNGDLETSKRELAAFFGQTAQETTGGWATAPDGPYAWGYCFKEENSADRYHGRGPIQLAGDYNYKAAGDALGYDLINNPELVVTDATVSFKTAVWFWMTPQSPKPSCHDVILGRWSPSDTDTA
;
A
#
# COMPACT_ATOMS: atom_id res chain seq x y z
N MET A 1 35.81 -46.07 84.83
CA MET A 1 34.77 -45.34 85.60
C MET A 1 33.79 -44.72 84.60
N ALA A 2 32.51 -44.81 84.92
CA ALA A 2 31.35 -44.64 84.04
C ALA A 2 31.22 -43.25 83.39
N SER A 3 30.59 -43.16 82.22
CA SER A 3 29.21 -42.64 82.09
C SER A 3 28.82 -42.40 80.63
N ALA A 4 27.58 -42.79 80.29
CA ALA A 4 26.84 -42.55 79.06
C ALA A 4 26.65 -41.04 78.77
N THR A 5 26.22 -40.54 77.60
CA THR A 5 24.83 -40.61 77.09
C THR A 5 24.70 -39.79 75.76
N ILE A 6 24.09 -40.40 74.72
CA ILE A 6 23.09 -39.89 73.73
C ILE A 6 23.24 -38.49 73.06
N GLY A 7 23.00 -38.40 71.73
CA GLY A 7 22.50 -37.12 71.17
C GLY A 7 22.46 -36.84 69.65
N ARG A 8 21.73 -37.66 68.87
CA ARG A 8 20.89 -37.33 67.68
C ARG A 8 21.24 -36.20 66.66
N MET A 9 21.18 -36.59 65.38
CA MET A 9 21.10 -35.84 64.11
C MET A 9 20.22 -34.56 64.07
N LYS A 10 20.63 -33.60 63.21
CA LYS A 10 19.83 -32.74 62.28
C LYS A 10 20.83 -31.92 61.43
N SER A 11 21.02 -32.18 60.14
CA SER A 11 20.26 -31.69 58.96
C SER A 11 20.29 -30.16 58.76
N MET A 12 20.35 -29.76 57.47
CA MET A 12 20.09 -28.44 56.87
C MET A 12 21.26 -27.43 56.88
N ARG A 13 21.57 -26.65 55.84
CA ARG A 13 21.43 -26.62 54.36
C ARG A 13 21.97 -25.22 53.98
N VAL A 14 22.64 -25.08 52.82
CA VAL A 14 22.62 -23.90 51.92
C VAL A 14 23.36 -22.63 52.43
N LEU A 15 24.00 -21.73 51.66
CA LEU A 15 24.59 -21.59 50.32
C LEU A 15 24.98 -20.09 50.24
N SER A 16 26.19 -19.69 49.82
CA SER A 16 26.55 -18.31 49.42
C SER A 16 28.02 -18.31 48.98
N ALA A 17 28.52 -17.71 47.90
CA ALA A 17 27.98 -17.04 46.72
C ALA A 17 29.13 -17.06 45.70
N LEU A 18 28.87 -17.39 44.43
CA LEU A 18 29.78 -17.07 43.32
C LEU A 18 28.97 -16.32 42.27
N THR A 19 29.37 -15.07 42.05
CA THR A 19 28.90 -14.19 40.99
C THR A 19 29.28 -14.75 39.62
N ALA A 20 28.31 -15.24 38.87
CA ALA A 20 28.44 -15.47 37.44
C ALA A 20 27.84 -14.28 36.69
N LEU A 21 28.69 -13.61 35.90
CA LEU A 21 28.31 -12.52 35.01
C LEU A 21 27.52 -13.09 33.83
N ALA A 22 26.19 -12.96 33.87
CA ALA A 22 25.35 -13.24 32.72
C ALA A 22 25.36 -12.02 31.77
N MET A 23 26.06 -12.12 30.64
CA MET A 23 25.77 -11.25 29.49
C MET A 23 24.51 -11.78 28.82
N MET A 24 23.37 -11.24 29.20
CA MET A 24 22.07 -11.56 28.61
C MET A 24 21.22 -10.28 28.58
N GLY A 25 20.72 -9.93 27.40
CA GLY A 25 19.97 -8.70 27.14
C GLY A 25 20.88 -7.66 26.48
N THR A 26 20.73 -7.34 25.19
CA THR A 26 19.49 -6.91 24.59
C THR A 26 19.46 -7.37 23.13
N LEU A 27 18.67 -8.40 22.81
CA LEU A 27 18.10 -8.48 21.48
C LEU A 27 17.15 -7.28 21.41
N CYS A 28 17.62 -6.14 20.93
CA CYS A 28 16.72 -5.10 20.45
C CYS A 28 15.98 -5.75 19.29
N CYS A 29 14.85 -6.40 19.58
CA CYS A 29 13.74 -6.47 18.65
C CYS A 29 13.48 -5.02 18.28
N HIS A 30 14.18 -4.55 17.27
CA HIS A 30 13.70 -3.47 16.45
C HIS A 30 12.43 -4.04 15.84
N VAL A 31 11.33 -3.91 16.57
CA VAL A 31 10.03 -3.76 15.94
C VAL A 31 10.21 -2.51 15.11
N SER A 32 10.67 -2.68 13.87
CA SER A 32 10.41 -1.74 12.81
C SER A 32 8.91 -1.57 12.86
N ALA A 33 8.44 -0.47 13.47
CA ALA A 33 7.08 -0.05 13.26
C ALA A 33 7.00 0.14 11.75
N GLN A 34 6.35 -0.79 11.06
CA GLN A 34 6.22 -0.75 9.62
C GLN A 34 5.59 0.61 9.26
N GLN A 35 6.42 1.51 8.74
CA GLN A 35 6.03 2.90 8.54
C GLN A 35 5.08 2.93 7.34
N GLY A 36 3.81 3.29 7.55
CA GLY A 36 2.84 3.32 6.45
C GLY A 36 3.24 4.29 5.33
N VAL A 37 2.59 4.18 4.18
CA VAL A 37 2.85 4.99 2.96
C VAL A 37 3.06 6.49 3.22
N ALA A 38 2.33 7.07 4.18
CA ALA A 38 2.44 8.48 4.56
C ALA A 38 3.85 8.90 5.07
N SER A 39 4.67 7.95 5.51
CA SER A 39 6.07 8.19 5.90
C SER A 39 7.03 8.31 4.71
N ILE A 40 6.61 7.81 3.54
CA ILE A 40 7.44 7.74 2.32
C ILE A 40 7.06 8.86 1.37
N ILE A 41 5.75 9.08 1.16
CA ILE A 41 5.22 10.17 0.33
C ILE A 41 4.47 11.18 1.20
N SER A 42 5.07 12.36 1.36
CA SER A 42 4.42 13.49 2.01
C SER A 42 3.35 14.12 1.11
N GLU A 43 2.48 14.94 1.69
CA GLU A 43 1.50 15.70 0.91
C GLU A 43 2.18 16.63 -0.11
N ASP A 44 3.33 17.21 0.23
CA ASP A 44 4.10 18.06 -0.70
C ASP A 44 4.61 17.26 -1.90
N VAL A 45 5.12 16.05 -1.70
CA VAL A 45 5.57 15.19 -2.80
C VAL A 45 4.38 14.74 -3.64
N PHE A 46 3.26 14.37 -3.02
CA PHE A 46 2.01 14.06 -3.73
C PHE A 46 1.53 15.25 -4.58
N ASN A 47 1.61 16.46 -4.05
CA ASN A 47 1.25 17.68 -4.78
C ASN A 47 2.25 18.00 -5.90
N GLN A 48 3.53 17.64 -5.77
CA GLN A 48 4.50 17.77 -6.86
C GLN A 48 4.28 16.74 -7.97
N PHE A 49 3.97 15.49 -7.62
CA PHE A 49 3.65 14.45 -8.60
C PHE A 49 2.42 14.83 -9.42
N LEU A 50 1.39 15.37 -8.76
CA LEU A 50 0.10 15.67 -9.36
C LEU A 50 -0.16 17.19 -9.39
N LYS A 51 0.81 17.92 -9.95
CA LYS A 51 0.90 19.39 -9.89
C LYS A 51 -0.35 20.10 -10.41
N HIS A 52 -0.83 19.70 -11.59
CA HIS A 52 -1.93 20.37 -12.27
C HIS A 52 -3.31 19.74 -12.05
N ARG A 53 -3.44 18.70 -11.22
CA ARG A 53 -4.75 18.02 -10.99
C ARG A 53 -5.85 18.93 -10.42
N LYS A 54 -5.47 20.07 -9.85
CA LYS A 54 -6.36 21.08 -9.25
C LYS A 54 -6.59 22.28 -10.16
N ASP A 55 -6.04 22.27 -11.37
CA ASP A 55 -6.22 23.34 -12.36
C ASP A 55 -7.69 23.44 -12.80
N ASP A 56 -8.14 24.64 -13.16
CA ASP A 56 -9.51 24.89 -13.65
C ASP A 56 -9.84 24.14 -14.94
N ALA A 57 -8.82 23.81 -15.74
CA ALA A 57 -8.98 23.01 -16.95
C ALA A 57 -9.27 21.52 -16.66
N CYS A 58 -9.06 21.04 -15.43
CA CYS A 58 -9.23 19.64 -15.07
C CYS A 58 -10.62 19.33 -14.52
N PRO A 59 -11.42 18.47 -15.19
CA PRO A 59 -12.76 18.12 -14.70
C PRO A 59 -12.78 17.44 -13.33
N ALA A 60 -11.69 16.78 -12.93
CA ALA A 60 -11.54 16.17 -11.61
C ALA A 60 -11.00 17.14 -10.55
N LYS A 61 -10.94 18.46 -10.82
CA LYS A 61 -10.43 19.47 -9.89
C LYS A 61 -11.01 19.29 -8.49
N GLY A 62 -10.11 19.13 -7.51
CA GLY A 62 -10.47 19.00 -6.09
C GLY A 62 -10.94 17.61 -5.65
N PHE A 63 -11.14 16.66 -6.57
CA PHE A 63 -11.59 15.30 -6.23
C PHE A 63 -10.46 14.47 -5.58
N TYR A 64 -9.29 14.41 -6.22
CA TYR A 64 -8.18 13.59 -5.74
C TYR A 64 -7.35 14.29 -4.64
N THR A 65 -7.60 13.89 -3.41
CA THR A 65 -6.93 14.45 -2.21
C THR A 65 -5.86 13.50 -1.66
N TYR A 66 -4.84 14.07 -1.02
CA TYR A 66 -3.80 13.28 -0.35
C TYR A 66 -4.40 12.41 0.77
N SER A 67 -5.34 12.95 1.54
CA SER A 67 -6.04 12.20 2.60
C SER A 67 -6.81 10.99 2.05
N ALA A 68 -7.47 11.11 0.91
CA ALA A 68 -8.16 9.99 0.26
C ALA A 68 -7.18 8.91 -0.20
N PHE A 69 -6.06 9.31 -0.81
CA PHE A 69 -4.99 8.39 -1.19
C PHE A 69 -4.43 7.63 0.03
N ILE A 70 -4.08 8.33 1.11
CA ILE A 70 -3.57 7.70 2.33
C ILE A 70 -4.62 6.79 2.99
N ALA A 71 -5.90 7.18 2.97
CA ALA A 71 -6.99 6.33 3.49
C ALA A 71 -7.16 5.04 2.68
N ALA A 72 -7.05 5.12 1.35
CA ALA A 72 -7.07 3.95 0.49
C ALA A 72 -5.84 3.06 0.72
N ALA A 73 -4.63 3.62 0.73
CA ALA A 73 -3.38 2.88 0.96
C ALA A 73 -3.39 2.13 2.30
N LYS A 74 -3.98 2.68 3.36
CA LYS A 74 -4.15 1.98 4.65
C LYS A 74 -4.99 0.70 4.57
N SER A 75 -5.84 0.56 3.55
CA SER A 75 -6.62 -0.66 3.32
C SER A 75 -5.80 -1.77 2.67
N PHE A 76 -4.57 -1.46 2.23
CA PHE A 76 -3.65 -2.38 1.57
C PHE A 76 -2.26 -2.26 2.23
N PRO A 77 -2.03 -2.87 3.41
CA PRO A 77 -0.83 -2.63 4.21
C PRO A 77 0.51 -2.88 3.51
N ASP A 78 0.52 -3.76 2.51
CA ASP A 78 1.71 -4.11 1.72
C ASP A 78 1.99 -3.11 0.58
N PHE A 79 0.99 -2.36 0.12
CA PHE A 79 1.14 -1.42 -0.98
C PHE A 79 2.08 -0.27 -0.59
N GLY A 80 3.17 -0.10 -1.36
CA GLY A 80 4.16 0.96 -1.15
C GLY A 80 4.91 0.83 0.18
N ASN A 81 4.93 -0.36 0.77
CA ASN A 81 5.43 -0.59 2.12
C ASN A 81 5.91 -2.05 2.33
N ASN A 82 6.37 -2.68 1.25
CA ASN A 82 6.81 -4.07 1.23
C ASN A 82 8.13 -4.20 0.45
N GLY A 83 9.25 -4.18 1.17
CA GLY A 83 10.60 -4.14 0.62
C GLY A 83 11.46 -3.07 1.32
N ASP A 84 12.60 -2.74 0.72
CA ASP A 84 13.39 -1.60 1.18
C ASP A 84 12.76 -0.25 0.76
N LEU A 85 13.31 0.85 1.28
CA LEU A 85 12.79 2.19 1.02
C LEU A 85 12.80 2.54 -0.47
N GLU A 86 13.84 2.15 -1.20
CA GLU A 86 13.95 2.44 -2.64
C GLU A 86 12.92 1.66 -3.44
N THR A 87 12.66 0.41 -3.07
CA THR A 87 11.63 -0.43 -3.65
C THR A 87 10.23 0.12 -3.38
N SER A 88 9.98 0.57 -2.15
CA SER A 88 8.70 1.21 -1.78
C SER A 88 8.47 2.53 -2.54
N LYS A 89 9.50 3.37 -2.68
CA LYS A 89 9.45 4.58 -3.52
C LYS A 89 9.18 4.23 -4.98
N ARG A 90 9.84 3.20 -5.51
CA ARG A 90 9.68 2.74 -6.89
C ARG A 90 8.26 2.26 -7.16
N GLU A 91 7.66 1.50 -6.25
CA GLU A 91 6.27 1.08 -6.35
C GLU A 91 5.32 2.28 -6.39
N LEU A 92 5.46 3.23 -5.46
CA LEU A 92 4.62 4.43 -5.44
C LEU A 92 4.79 5.26 -6.73
N ALA A 93 6.03 5.44 -7.19
CA ALA A 93 6.31 6.14 -8.45
C ALA A 93 5.69 5.41 -9.66
N ALA A 94 5.76 4.08 -9.71
CA ALA A 94 5.17 3.29 -10.78
C ALA A 94 3.65 3.34 -10.77
N PHE A 95 3.02 3.21 -9.59
CA PHE A 95 1.58 3.35 -9.41
C PHE A 95 1.10 4.72 -9.87
N PHE A 96 1.74 5.80 -9.39
CA PHE A 96 1.38 7.16 -9.80
C PHE A 96 1.66 7.41 -11.28
N GLY A 97 2.74 6.87 -11.84
CA GLY A 97 3.05 7.01 -13.26
C GLY A 97 1.97 6.40 -14.16
N GLN A 98 1.56 5.16 -13.88
CA GLN A 98 0.50 4.48 -14.64
C GLN A 98 -0.84 5.20 -14.48
N THR A 99 -1.26 5.45 -13.24
CA THR A 99 -2.55 6.10 -12.99
C THR A 99 -2.61 7.55 -13.46
N ALA A 100 -1.48 8.26 -13.49
CA ALA A 100 -1.39 9.58 -14.11
C ALA A 100 -1.60 9.51 -15.63
N GLN A 101 -1.07 8.48 -16.30
CA GLN A 101 -1.29 8.26 -17.73
C GLN A 101 -2.78 7.98 -18.03
N GLU A 102 -3.42 7.12 -17.26
CA GLU A 102 -4.86 6.80 -17.42
C GLU A 102 -5.78 8.02 -17.26
N THR A 103 -5.33 9.04 -16.54
CA THR A 103 -6.14 10.20 -16.17
C THR A 103 -5.57 11.53 -16.67
N THR A 104 -4.64 11.48 -17.63
CA THR A 104 -3.87 12.65 -18.05
C THR A 104 -4.72 13.68 -18.77
N GLY A 105 -4.51 14.94 -18.44
CA GLY A 105 -4.94 16.10 -19.25
C GLY A 105 -3.79 16.74 -20.02
N GLY A 106 -2.61 16.12 -20.05
CA GLY A 106 -1.40 16.69 -20.62
C GLY A 106 -1.40 16.68 -22.15
N TRP A 107 -0.78 17.70 -22.73
CA TRP A 107 -0.49 17.81 -24.17
C TRP A 107 0.98 18.20 -24.38
N ALA A 108 1.47 18.12 -25.62
CA ALA A 108 2.90 18.25 -25.94
C ALA A 108 3.55 19.56 -25.44
N THR A 109 2.78 20.65 -25.32
CA THR A 109 3.24 21.97 -24.88
C THR A 109 2.59 22.42 -23.58
N ALA A 110 2.09 21.48 -22.77
CA ALA A 110 1.44 21.80 -21.50
C ALA A 110 2.43 22.50 -20.55
N PRO A 111 1.95 23.44 -19.71
CA PRO A 111 2.77 24.02 -18.64
C PRO A 111 3.42 22.93 -17.79
N ASP A 112 4.73 23.05 -17.52
CA ASP A 112 5.55 22.05 -16.84
C ASP A 112 5.67 20.67 -17.54
N GLY A 113 5.26 20.59 -18.82
CA GLY A 113 5.31 19.39 -19.65
C GLY A 113 4.10 18.47 -19.49
N PRO A 114 3.89 17.53 -20.43
CA PRO A 114 2.69 16.68 -20.47
C PRO A 114 2.53 15.79 -19.23
N TYR A 115 3.63 15.43 -18.57
CA TYR A 115 3.61 14.49 -17.44
C TYR A 115 3.22 15.13 -16.10
N ALA A 116 3.12 16.46 -16.03
CA ALA A 116 2.66 17.18 -14.83
C ALA A 116 1.13 17.23 -14.69
N TRP A 117 0.40 16.66 -15.65
CA TRP A 117 -1.06 16.77 -15.83
C TRP A 117 -1.82 15.46 -15.57
N GLY A 118 -1.22 14.53 -14.82
CA GLY A 118 -1.93 13.36 -14.32
C GLY A 118 -3.08 13.73 -13.39
N TYR A 119 -4.07 12.84 -13.26
CA TYR A 119 -5.24 13.00 -12.39
C TYR A 119 -6.13 14.18 -12.75
N CYS A 120 -6.12 14.59 -14.02
CA CYS A 120 -6.97 15.66 -14.54
C CYS A 120 -8.41 15.19 -14.75
N PHE A 121 -8.58 13.92 -15.14
CA PHE A 121 -9.87 13.26 -15.32
C PHE A 121 -10.13 12.21 -14.24
N LYS A 122 -11.40 11.92 -13.98
CA LYS A 122 -11.84 10.84 -13.09
C LYS A 122 -12.74 9.82 -13.77
N GLU A 123 -13.19 10.08 -14.98
CA GLU A 123 -13.99 9.16 -15.77
C GLU A 123 -13.90 9.47 -17.26
N GLU A 124 -14.12 8.44 -18.06
CA GLU A 124 -14.31 8.54 -19.51
C GLU A 124 -15.65 9.20 -19.84
N ASN A 125 -15.67 9.97 -20.94
CA ASN A 125 -16.93 10.44 -21.52
C ASN A 125 -17.58 9.31 -22.34
N SER A 126 -18.30 8.42 -21.67
CA SER A 126 -18.93 7.25 -22.27
C SER A 126 -20.34 7.01 -21.73
N ALA A 127 -21.23 6.49 -22.58
CA ALA A 127 -22.60 6.10 -22.21
C ALA A 127 -22.68 4.68 -21.61
N ASP A 128 -21.59 3.90 -21.63
CA ASP A 128 -21.53 2.59 -20.96
C ASP A 128 -21.70 2.78 -19.45
N ARG A 129 -22.48 1.94 -18.78
CA ARG A 129 -22.64 2.01 -17.32
C ARG A 129 -21.32 1.76 -16.59
N TYR A 130 -20.47 0.88 -17.12
CA TYR A 130 -19.20 0.46 -16.51
C TYR A 130 -17.99 0.98 -17.29
N HIS A 131 -18.09 2.20 -17.82
CA HIS A 131 -16.94 2.91 -18.42
C HIS A 131 -15.81 3.16 -17.40
N GLY A 132 -14.65 3.57 -17.92
CA GLY A 132 -13.46 3.84 -17.11
C GLY A 132 -13.71 4.89 -16.03
N ARG A 133 -13.44 4.55 -14.77
CA ARG A 133 -13.51 5.48 -13.63
C ARG A 133 -12.32 5.37 -12.68
N GLY A 134 -12.01 6.48 -12.03
CA GLY A 134 -10.95 6.60 -11.04
C GLY A 134 -9.54 6.54 -11.62
N PRO A 135 -8.50 6.42 -10.78
CA PRO A 135 -7.11 6.54 -11.19
C PRO A 135 -6.64 5.46 -12.16
N ILE A 136 -7.24 4.26 -12.11
CA ILE A 136 -6.89 3.13 -13.01
C ILE A 136 -7.88 2.99 -14.17
N GLN A 137 -8.81 3.94 -14.32
CA GLN A 137 -9.93 3.85 -15.27
C GLN A 137 -10.61 2.47 -15.24
N LEU A 138 -11.04 2.05 -14.04
CA LEU A 138 -11.71 0.76 -13.82
C LEU A 138 -12.91 0.65 -14.77
N ALA A 139 -12.91 -0.36 -15.64
CA ALA A 139 -13.90 -0.53 -16.69
C ALA A 139 -14.39 -2.00 -16.77
N GLY A 140 -15.62 -2.19 -17.23
CA GLY A 140 -16.26 -3.49 -17.38
C GLY A 140 -16.94 -4.00 -16.10
N ASP A 141 -18.16 -4.52 -16.25
CA ASP A 141 -19.01 -5.02 -15.16
C ASP A 141 -18.31 -6.05 -14.27
N TYR A 142 -17.56 -6.98 -14.87
CA TYR A 142 -16.73 -7.97 -14.17
C TYR A 142 -15.76 -7.32 -13.17
N ASN A 143 -15.07 -6.24 -13.59
CA ASN A 143 -14.09 -5.56 -12.74
C ASN A 143 -14.78 -4.75 -11.62
N TYR A 144 -15.88 -4.07 -11.93
CA TYR A 144 -16.68 -3.39 -10.90
C TYR A 144 -17.20 -4.37 -9.84
N LYS A 145 -17.69 -5.54 -10.28
CA LYS A 145 -18.14 -6.60 -9.38
C LYS A 145 -17.00 -7.13 -8.51
N ALA A 146 -15.88 -7.49 -9.12
CA ALA A 146 -14.72 -8.04 -8.40
C ALA A 146 -14.12 -7.03 -7.41
N ALA A 147 -13.97 -5.78 -7.80
CA ALA A 147 -13.51 -4.71 -6.92
C ALA A 147 -14.49 -4.46 -5.77
N GLY A 148 -15.79 -4.40 -6.08
CA GLY A 148 -16.84 -4.18 -5.10
C GLY A 148 -16.88 -5.27 -4.04
N ASP A 149 -16.86 -6.54 -4.46
CA ASP A 149 -16.82 -7.70 -3.56
C ASP A 149 -15.58 -7.66 -2.64
N ALA A 150 -14.40 -7.35 -3.19
CA ALA A 150 -13.15 -7.30 -2.44
C ALA A 150 -13.06 -6.12 -1.45
N LEU A 151 -13.64 -4.97 -1.82
CA LEU A 151 -13.56 -3.73 -1.05
C LEU A 151 -14.74 -3.52 -0.10
N GLY A 152 -15.79 -4.33 -0.21
CA GLY A 152 -17.02 -4.20 0.57
C GLY A 152 -17.95 -3.07 0.10
N TYR A 153 -17.97 -2.77 -1.21
CA TYR A 153 -18.86 -1.77 -1.82
C TYR A 153 -19.73 -2.42 -2.89
N ASP A 154 -21.01 -2.04 -2.98
CA ASP A 154 -21.91 -2.49 -4.06
C ASP A 154 -21.67 -1.68 -5.35
N LEU A 155 -20.51 -1.89 -5.97
CA LEU A 155 -20.09 -1.16 -7.17
C LEU A 155 -20.77 -1.65 -8.45
N ILE A 156 -21.41 -2.83 -8.44
CA ILE A 156 -22.18 -3.29 -9.59
C ILE A 156 -23.48 -2.50 -9.72
N ASN A 157 -24.16 -2.23 -8.61
CA ASN A 157 -25.37 -1.42 -8.63
C ASN A 157 -25.08 0.09 -8.55
N ASN A 158 -23.99 0.49 -7.89
CA ASN A 158 -23.62 1.89 -7.62
C ASN A 158 -22.21 2.22 -8.17
N PRO A 159 -21.95 2.08 -9.48
CA PRO A 159 -20.62 2.29 -10.07
C PRO A 159 -20.12 3.74 -9.94
N GLU A 160 -21.02 4.70 -9.77
CA GLU A 160 -20.70 6.12 -9.55
C GLU A 160 -19.98 6.40 -8.23
N LEU A 161 -19.96 5.46 -7.28
CA LEU A 161 -19.15 5.58 -6.07
C LEU A 161 -17.67 5.81 -6.39
N VAL A 162 -17.18 5.26 -7.51
CA VAL A 162 -15.78 5.43 -7.97
C VAL A 162 -15.46 6.89 -8.35
N VAL A 163 -16.46 7.72 -8.66
CA VAL A 163 -16.29 9.13 -9.07
C VAL A 163 -16.94 10.14 -8.12
N THR A 164 -17.58 9.66 -7.05
CA THR A 164 -18.21 10.48 -6.02
C THR A 164 -17.51 10.36 -4.67
N ASP A 165 -16.81 9.26 -4.39
CA ASP A 165 -15.95 9.08 -3.22
C ASP A 165 -14.49 8.87 -3.66
N ALA A 166 -13.63 9.85 -3.36
CA ALA A 166 -12.22 9.80 -3.74
C ALA A 166 -11.45 8.65 -3.06
N THR A 167 -11.85 8.25 -1.85
CA THR A 167 -11.24 7.11 -1.15
C THR A 167 -11.61 5.81 -1.84
N VAL A 168 -12.88 5.63 -2.22
CA VAL A 168 -13.31 4.49 -3.04
C VAL A 168 -12.57 4.47 -4.37
N SER A 169 -12.44 5.63 -5.02
CA SER A 169 -11.70 5.81 -6.27
C SER A 169 -10.25 5.31 -6.16
N PHE A 170 -9.52 5.73 -5.12
CA PHE A 170 -8.16 5.23 -4.91
C PHE A 170 -8.14 3.75 -4.50
N LYS A 171 -9.12 3.28 -3.70
CA LYS A 171 -9.20 1.86 -3.32
C LYS A 171 -9.36 0.94 -4.53
N THR A 172 -10.15 1.31 -5.54
CA THR A 172 -10.28 0.49 -6.75
C THR A 172 -8.97 0.43 -7.54
N ALA A 173 -8.23 1.54 -7.61
CA ALA A 173 -6.92 1.57 -8.26
C ALA A 173 -5.87 0.73 -7.52
N VAL A 174 -5.79 0.85 -6.18
CA VAL A 174 -4.86 0.04 -5.38
C VAL A 174 -5.29 -1.43 -5.40
N TRP A 175 -6.58 -1.74 -5.33
CA TRP A 175 -7.08 -3.11 -5.51
C TRP A 175 -6.60 -3.72 -6.82
N PHE A 176 -6.76 -3.01 -7.94
CA PHE A 176 -6.32 -3.48 -9.25
C PHE A 176 -4.82 -3.73 -9.27
N TRP A 177 -4.03 -2.80 -8.71
CA TRP A 177 -2.57 -2.91 -8.61
C TRP A 177 -2.11 -4.16 -7.82
N MET A 178 -2.83 -4.47 -6.74
CA MET A 178 -2.49 -5.55 -5.80
C MET A 178 -3.06 -6.92 -6.20
N THR A 179 -3.99 -6.98 -7.17
CA THR A 179 -4.76 -8.20 -7.47
C THR A 179 -4.30 -8.83 -8.78
N PRO A 180 -3.73 -10.05 -8.77
CA PRO A 180 -3.49 -10.81 -9.99
C PRO A 180 -4.79 -11.09 -10.75
N GLN A 181 -4.75 -10.98 -12.06
CA GLN A 181 -5.85 -11.37 -12.95
C GLN A 181 -5.31 -12.35 -13.98
N SER A 182 -5.46 -13.65 -13.70
CA SER A 182 -4.88 -14.73 -14.51
C SER A 182 -5.17 -14.54 -16.00
N PRO A 183 -4.15 -14.66 -16.87
CA PRO A 183 -2.80 -15.14 -16.59
C PRO A 183 -1.81 -14.09 -16.02
N LYS A 184 -2.23 -12.83 -15.85
CA LYS A 184 -1.36 -11.73 -15.45
C LYS A 184 -1.08 -11.76 -13.94
N PRO A 185 0.18 -11.52 -13.50
CA PRO A 185 0.48 -11.28 -12.10
C PRO A 185 -0.10 -9.93 -11.62
N SER A 186 0.00 -9.65 -10.32
CA SER A 186 -0.25 -8.31 -9.80
C SER A 186 0.87 -7.34 -10.25
N CYS A 187 0.55 -6.07 -10.45
CA CYS A 187 1.57 -5.04 -10.68
C CYS A 187 2.53 -4.93 -9.48
N HIS A 188 1.99 -5.12 -8.27
CA HIS A 188 2.73 -5.21 -7.02
C HIS A 188 3.84 -6.27 -7.06
N ASP A 189 3.55 -7.52 -7.43
CA ASP A 189 4.57 -8.57 -7.46
C ASP A 189 5.62 -8.33 -8.54
N VAL A 190 5.22 -7.74 -9.68
CA VAL A 190 6.15 -7.37 -10.74
C VAL A 190 7.15 -6.31 -10.26
N ILE A 191 6.67 -5.19 -9.71
CA ILE A 191 7.55 -4.07 -9.34
C ILE A 191 8.48 -4.41 -8.16
N LEU A 192 8.10 -5.40 -7.36
CA LEU A 192 8.88 -5.92 -6.24
C LEU A 192 9.81 -7.07 -6.63
N GLY A 193 9.84 -7.46 -7.90
CA GLY A 193 10.68 -8.55 -8.41
C GLY A 193 10.29 -9.94 -7.87
N ARG A 194 9.03 -10.10 -7.45
CA ARG A 194 8.48 -11.36 -6.91
C ARG A 194 7.80 -12.21 -7.98
N TRP A 195 7.42 -11.61 -9.09
CA TRP A 195 6.92 -12.34 -10.24
C TRP A 195 8.07 -13.01 -11.00
N SER A 196 7.95 -14.32 -11.24
CA SER A 196 8.81 -15.07 -12.15
C SER A 196 8.05 -15.30 -13.46
N PRO A 197 8.55 -14.79 -14.60
CA PRO A 197 7.97 -15.07 -15.91
C PRO A 197 7.87 -16.58 -16.18
N SER A 198 6.80 -17.01 -16.84
CA SER A 198 6.66 -18.36 -17.38
C SER A 198 7.40 -18.51 -18.71
N ASP A 199 7.56 -19.74 -19.19
CA ASP A 199 8.14 -20.01 -20.52
C ASP A 199 7.39 -19.26 -21.64
N THR A 200 6.07 -19.07 -21.49
CA THR A 200 5.24 -18.31 -22.44
C THR A 200 5.53 -16.81 -22.41
N ASP A 201 5.90 -16.26 -21.24
CA ASP A 201 6.21 -14.83 -21.10
C ASP A 201 7.59 -14.48 -21.67
N THR A 202 8.51 -15.46 -21.72
CA THR A 202 9.89 -15.30 -22.21
C THR A 202 10.11 -15.75 -23.65
N ALA A 203 9.06 -16.23 -24.33
CA ALA A 203 9.12 -16.81 -25.67
C ALA A 203 9.34 -15.78 -26.79
#